data_AF-A0A1S4BSW9-F1
#
_entry.id   AF-A0A1S4BSW9-F1
#
_cell.length_a   1.000
_cell.length_b   1.000
_cell.length_c   1.000
_cell.angle_alpha   90.00
_cell.angle_beta   90.00
_cell.angle_gamma   90.00
#
_symmetry.space_group_name_H-M   'P 1'
#
loop_
_entity.id
_entity.type
_entity.pdbx_description
1 polymer ?
#
loop_
_entity_poly.entity_id
_entity_poly.type
_entity_poly.pdbx_seq_one_letter_code
_entity_poly.pdbx_strand_id
1 'polypeptide(L)'
;MANDCIGPDVEKMVHEILPGGVLLLENLRFHREEVRNETGFVIKLASLADLYVNDSFRTARGSYASTVGVPQYLKPAVAGLLMEKLLLTAKLDAFRNFAIFL
;
A
#
# COMPACT_ATOMS: atom_id res chain seq x y z
N MET A 1 -11.13 14.07 -1.37
CA MET A 1 -11.24 12.63 -1.70
C MET A 1 -11.39 12.54 -3.20
N ALA A 2 -10.60 11.70 -3.86
CA ALA A 2 -10.69 11.53 -5.30
C ALA A 2 -11.92 10.69 -5.67
N ASN A 3 -12.43 10.89 -6.89
CA ASN A 3 -13.56 10.14 -7.46
C ASN A 3 -13.16 8.75 -7.99
N ASP A 4 -11.86 8.53 -8.20
CA ASP A 4 -11.27 7.26 -8.61
C ASP A 4 -9.86 7.12 -7.98
N CYS A 5 -9.14 6.04 -8.28
CA CYS A 5 -7.75 5.85 -7.86
C CYS A 5 -6.73 5.98 -9.00
N ILE A 6 -7.19 6.10 -10.25
CA ILE A 6 -6.37 6.31 -11.45
C ILE A 6 -7.06 7.27 -12.41
N GLY A 7 -6.31 7.78 -13.39
CA GLY A 7 -6.84 8.61 -14.47
C GLY A 7 -6.51 10.10 -14.32
N PRO A 8 -6.84 10.89 -15.34
CA PRO A 8 -6.33 12.27 -15.48
C PRO A 8 -6.79 13.20 -14.35
N ASP A 9 -8.01 13.02 -13.83
CA ASP A 9 -8.51 13.82 -12.72
C ASP A 9 -7.73 13.53 -11.43
N VAL A 10 -7.39 12.26 -11.19
CA VAL A 10 -6.60 11.84 -10.01
C VAL A 10 -5.18 12.35 -10.12
N GLU A 11 -4.55 12.22 -11.28
CA GLU A 11 -3.20 12.75 -11.55
C GLU A 11 -3.15 14.26 -11.28
N LYS A 12 -4.13 15.00 -11.79
CA LYS A 12 -4.25 16.44 -11.53
C LYS A 12 -4.41 16.74 -10.05
N MET A 13 -5.30 16.03 -9.35
CA MET A 13 -5.50 16.21 -7.91
C MET A 13 -4.21 15.97 -7.13
N VAL A 14 -3.44 14.93 -7.48
CA VAL A 14 -2.15 14.61 -6.85
C VAL A 14 -1.13 15.75 -7.06
N HIS A 15 -1.04 16.30 -8.27
CA HIS A 15 -0.12 17.40 -8.58
C HIS A 15 -0.49 18.73 -7.90
N GLU A 16 -1.76 18.92 -7.55
CA GLU A 16 -2.25 20.13 -6.88
C GLU A 16 -2.17 20.04 -5.34
N ILE A 17 -1.75 18.91 -4.77
CA ILE A 17 -1.56 18.76 -3.32
C ILE A 17 -0.44 19.68 -2.82
N LEU A 18 -0.77 20.55 -1.88
CA LEU A 18 0.21 21.37 -1.17
C LEU A 18 1.09 20.49 -0.25
N PRO A 19 2.35 20.89 0.03
CA PRO A 19 3.20 20.18 0.99
C PRO A 19 2.49 19.93 2.33
N GLY A 20 2.48 18.67 2.78
CA GLY A 20 1.77 18.23 3.99
C GLY A 20 0.28 17.95 3.79
N GLY A 21 -0.26 18.15 2.58
CA GLY A 21 -1.62 17.75 2.23
C GLY A 21 -1.76 16.24 2.11
N VAL A 22 -3.00 15.76 2.28
CA VAL A 22 -3.35 14.34 2.22
C VAL A 22 -4.49 14.18 1.22
N LEU A 23 -4.29 13.29 0.25
CA LEU A 23 -5.33 12.87 -0.68
C LEU A 23 -5.68 11.40 -0.43
N LEU A 24 -6.96 11.15 -0.17
CA LEU A 24 -7.52 9.82 -0.14
C LEU A 24 -8.05 9.48 -1.54
N LEU A 25 -7.51 8.41 -2.13
CA LEU A 25 -7.99 7.82 -3.37
C LEU A 25 -9.26 7.00 -3.13
N GLU A 26 -10.03 6.77 -4.19
CA GLU A 26 -11.17 5.86 -4.13
C GLU A 26 -10.71 4.40 -3.92
N ASN A 27 -11.64 3.54 -3.51
CA ASN A 27 -11.38 2.14 -3.20
C ASN A 27 -10.79 1.37 -4.40
N LEU A 28 -9.51 0.99 -4.27
CA LEU A 28 -8.76 0.25 -5.30
C LEU A 28 -9.46 -1.04 -5.76
N ARG A 29 -10.26 -1.67 -4.90
CA ARG A 29 -10.97 -2.92 -5.22
C ARG A 29 -12.18 -2.74 -6.15
N PHE A 30 -12.52 -1.51 -6.52
CA PHE A 30 -13.46 -1.26 -7.62
C PHE A 30 -12.84 -1.61 -8.98
N HIS A 31 -11.51 -1.60 -9.08
CA HIS A 31 -10.76 -2.13 -10.22
C HIS A 31 -10.42 -3.61 -9.96
N ARG A 32 -10.81 -4.49 -10.88
CA ARG A 32 -10.51 -5.94 -10.79
C ARG A 32 -9.01 -6.21 -10.91
N GLU A 33 -8.33 -5.30 -11.57
CA GLU A 33 -6.90 -5.22 -11.80
C GLU A 33 -6.10 -5.18 -10.49
N GLU A 34 -6.68 -4.63 -9.41
CA GLU A 34 -6.08 -4.62 -8.07
C GLU A 34 -5.91 -6.05 -7.53
N VAL A 35 -6.95 -6.88 -7.64
CA VAL A 35 -6.96 -8.27 -7.16
C VAL A 35 -6.08 -9.16 -8.03
N ARG A 36 -5.97 -8.84 -9.31
CA ARG A 36 -5.18 -9.59 -10.29
C ARG A 36 -3.72 -9.16 -10.38
N ASN A 37 -3.34 -8.07 -9.71
CA ASN A 37 -2.01 -7.47 -9.79
C ASN A 37 -1.60 -7.20 -11.25
N GLU A 38 -2.50 -6.59 -12.03
CA GLU A 38 -2.24 -6.33 -13.46
C GLU A 38 -1.21 -5.20 -13.63
N THR A 39 -0.16 -5.47 -14.40
CA THR A 39 0.98 -4.55 -14.58
C THR A 39 0.58 -3.15 -15.03
N GLY A 40 -0.41 -3.03 -15.92
CA GLY A 40 -0.88 -1.73 -16.39
C GLY A 40 -1.50 -0.88 -15.28
N PHE A 41 -2.20 -1.50 -14.34
CA PHE A 41 -2.80 -0.83 -13.19
C PHE A 41 -1.72 -0.47 -12.16
N VAL A 42 -0.75 -1.37 -11.93
CA VAL A 42 0.41 -1.11 -11.08
C VAL A 42 1.19 0.12 -11.54
N ILE A 43 1.47 0.24 -12.84
CA ILE A 43 2.23 1.37 -13.38
C ILE A 43 1.46 2.69 -13.18
N LYS A 44 0.15 2.68 -13.41
CA LYS A 44 -0.70 3.87 -13.19
C LYS A 44 -0.74 4.30 -11.72
N LEU A 45 -0.79 3.35 -10.78
CA LEU A 45 -0.72 3.68 -9.35
C LEU A 45 0.67 4.17 -8.95
N ALA A 46 1.72 3.53 -9.47
CA ALA A 46 3.09 3.91 -9.19
C ALA A 46 3.42 5.32 -9.71
N SER A 47 2.88 5.73 -10.86
CA SER A 47 3.13 7.07 -11.40
C SER A 47 2.59 8.23 -10.55
N LEU A 48 1.75 7.95 -9.54
CA LEU A 48 1.17 8.97 -8.65
C LEU A 48 2.09 9.34 -7.47
N ALA A 49 3.20 8.65 -7.25
CA ALA A 49 4.04 8.89 -6.08
C ALA A 49 5.52 8.61 -6.36
N ASP A 50 6.40 9.25 -5.58
CA ASP A 50 7.86 9.01 -5.67
C ASP A 50 8.33 7.86 -4.79
N LEU A 51 7.57 7.54 -3.73
CA LEU A 51 7.91 6.53 -2.73
C LEU A 51 6.68 5.73 -2.32
N TYR A 52 6.93 4.55 -1.77
CA TYR A 52 5.88 3.66 -1.29
C TYR A 52 6.03 3.36 0.19
N VAL A 53 4.93 3.45 0.94
CA VAL A 53 4.84 3.05 2.34
C VAL A 53 3.73 2.02 2.49
N ASN A 54 4.05 0.82 2.98
CA ASN A 54 3.04 -0.17 3.34
C ASN A 54 2.78 -0.15 4.85
N ASP A 55 1.62 0.38 5.24
CA ASP A 55 1.16 0.36 6.63
C ASP A 55 -0.04 -0.57 6.85
N SER A 56 -0.32 -1.48 5.91
CA SER A 56 -1.50 -2.35 5.94
C SER A 56 -1.14 -3.84 6.13
N PHE A 57 -0.92 -4.28 7.37
CA PHE A 57 -0.55 -5.68 7.66
C PHE A 57 -1.58 -6.70 7.19
N ARG A 58 -2.88 -6.37 7.28
CA ARG A 58 -3.96 -7.28 6.87
C ARG A 58 -3.90 -7.64 5.38
N THR A 59 -3.51 -6.70 4.53
CA THR A 59 -3.46 -6.88 3.08
C THR A 59 -2.09 -7.36 2.60
N ALA A 60 -1.05 -7.28 3.44
CA ALA A 60 0.30 -7.72 3.10
C ALA A 60 0.42 -9.21 2.73
N ARG A 61 -0.57 -10.04 3.10
CA ARG A 61 -0.63 -11.46 2.71
C ARG A 61 -1.17 -11.71 1.31
N GLY A 62 -1.85 -10.74 0.71
CA GLY A 62 -2.41 -10.86 -0.63
C GLY A 62 -1.48 -10.30 -1.70
N SER A 63 -1.45 -10.95 -2.85
CA SER A 63 -0.71 -10.51 -4.03
C SER A 63 -1.47 -9.44 -4.82
N TYR A 64 -1.78 -8.31 -4.19
CA TYR A 64 -2.51 -7.21 -4.83
C TYR A 64 -1.58 -6.25 -5.57
N ALA A 65 -2.12 -5.49 -6.53
CA ALA A 65 -1.38 -4.47 -7.26
C ALA A 65 -0.79 -3.43 -6.30
N SER A 66 -1.61 -2.89 -5.38
CA SER A 66 -1.16 -1.89 -4.41
C SER A 66 -0.10 -2.41 -3.43
N THR A 67 -0.20 -3.66 -2.98
CA THR A 67 0.64 -4.19 -1.91
C THR A 67 1.93 -4.84 -2.38
N VAL A 68 1.91 -5.46 -3.56
CA VAL A 68 3.03 -6.24 -4.12
C VAL A 68 3.53 -5.67 -5.43
N GLY A 69 2.65 -5.16 -6.29
CA GLY A 69 3.02 -4.60 -7.59
C GLY A 69 3.73 -3.26 -7.46
N VAL A 70 3.06 -2.25 -6.89
CA VAL A 70 3.57 -0.88 -6.74
C VAL A 70 4.97 -0.79 -6.11
N PRO A 71 5.31 -1.48 -5.01
CA PRO A 71 6.66 -1.43 -4.42
C PRO A 71 7.77 -1.98 -5.32
N GLN A 72 7.46 -2.65 -6.43
CA GLN A 72 8.46 -3.07 -7.42
C GLN A 72 8.91 -1.89 -8.28
N TYR A 73 8.03 -0.92 -8.51
CA TYR A 73 8.28 0.25 -9.37
C TYR A 73 8.69 1.49 -8.56
N LEU A 74 8.23 1.61 -7.32
CA LEU A 74 8.60 2.73 -6.45
C LEU A 74 9.75 2.37 -5.51
N LYS A 75 10.77 3.24 -5.49
CA LYS A 75 11.92 3.14 -4.59
C LYS A 75 12.19 4.54 -3.99
N PRO A 76 12.23 4.67 -2.65
CA PRO A 76 12.19 3.61 -1.66
C PRO A 76 10.78 3.03 -1.42
N ALA A 77 10.74 1.74 -1.07
CA ALA A 77 9.54 1.04 -0.62
C ALA A 77 9.77 0.59 0.83
N VAL A 78 9.01 1.16 1.77
CA VAL A 78 9.26 1.01 3.22
C VAL A 78 8.03 0.51 3.97
N ALA A 79 8.25 -0.05 5.15
CA ALA A 79 7.18 -0.39 6.09
C ALA A 79 6.76 0.87 6.87
N GLY A 80 5.44 1.06 7.06
CA GLY A 80 4.92 2.07 7.97
C GLY A 80 5.05 1.65 9.45
N LEU A 81 4.63 2.54 10.36
CA LEU A 81 4.78 2.36 11.81
C LEU A 81 3.97 1.16 12.35
N LEU A 82 2.76 0.92 11.83
CA LEU A 82 1.95 -0.23 12.22
C LEU A 82 2.64 -1.52 11.76
N MET A 83 3.13 -1.53 10.53
CA MET A 83 3.83 -2.67 9.96
C MET A 83 5.12 -2.99 10.75
N GLU A 84 5.92 -1.97 11.06
CA GLU A 84 7.13 -2.11 11.87
C GLU A 84 6.82 -2.73 13.24
N LYS A 85 5.84 -2.18 13.97
CA LYS A 85 5.44 -2.71 15.29
C LYS A 85 5.03 -4.17 15.22
N LEU A 86 4.23 -4.55 14.21
CA LEU A 86 3.76 -5.93 14.06
C LEU A 86 4.89 -6.89 13.69
N LEU A 87 5.80 -6.48 12.80
CA LEU A 87 6.97 -7.28 12.43
C LEU A 87 7.93 -7.47 13.61
N LEU A 88 8.14 -6.44 14.43
CA LEU A 88 8.95 -6.54 15.65
C LEU A 88 8.29 -7.46 16.69
N THR A 89 6.98 -7.37 16.86
CA THR A 89 6.23 -8.23 17.80
C THR A 89 6.19 -9.69 17.34
N ALA A 90 6.13 -9.93 16.03
CA ALA A 90 6.08 -11.28 15.44
C ALA A 90 7.43 -12.03 15.51
N LYS A 91 8.54 -11.36 15.81
CA LYS A 91 9.82 -12.03 16.12
C LYS A 91 9.72 -12.68 17.50
N LEU A 92 9.19 -13.91 17.51
CA LEU A 92 8.95 -14.75 18.70
C LEU A 92 10.23 -15.27 19.39
N ASP A 93 11.38 -14.61 19.23
CA ASP A 93 12.69 -15.13 19.67
C ASP A 93 12.93 -15.05 21.19
N ALA A 94 11.94 -14.66 22.00
CA ALA A 94 12.19 -14.27 23.40
C ALA A 94 11.33 -14.95 24.48
N PHE A 95 10.63 -16.05 24.19
CA PHE A 95 9.77 -16.68 25.21
C PHE A 95 9.80 -18.20 25.14
N ARG A 96 10.25 -18.80 26.24
CA ARG A 96 10.52 -20.24 26.36
C ARG A 96 9.26 -21.12 26.50
N ASN A 97 8.12 -20.57 26.93
CA ASN A 97 6.86 -21.30 27.10
C ASN A 97 5.68 -20.42 26.67
N PHE A 98 4.87 -20.86 25.72
CA PHE A 98 3.60 -20.23 25.38
C PHE A 98 2.50 -21.26 25.15
N ALA A 99 1.32 -20.99 25.70
CA ALA A 99 0.09 -21.65 25.29
C ALA A 99 -0.63 -20.73 24.29
N ILE A 100 -0.89 -21.23 23.08
CA ILE A 100 -1.71 -20.53 22.09
C ILE A 100 -3.15 -20.95 22.32
N PHE A 101 -4.01 -20.00 22.69
CA PHE A 101 -5.45 -20.21 22.75
C PHE A 101 -6.02 -19.77 21.38
N LEU A 102 -6.57 -20.73 20.63
CA LEU A 102 -7.21 -20.52 19.33
C LEU A 102 -8.70 -20.21 19.51
#